data_AF-A0A0F9HJY8-F1
#
_entry.id   AF-A0A0F9HJY8-F1
#
_cell.length_a   1.000
_cell.length_b   1.000
_cell.length_c   1.000
_cell.angle_alpha   90.00
_cell.angle_beta   90.00
_cell.angle_gamma   90.00
#
_symmetry.space_group_name_H-M   'P 1'
#
loop_
_entity.id
_entity.type
_entity.pdbx_description
1 polymer ?
#
loop_
_entity_poly.entity_id
_entity_poly.type
_entity_poly.pdbx_seq_one_letter_code
_entity_poly.pdbx_strand_id
1 'polypeptide(L)'
;MSQYFWLEEKMCPRCNAPISIYGEFCRNCGLKLLFKCISCGKYIRTDTQFCDNCNIELKHVEEEREVFPYNILEKGSPLPEIPEFCSNCGTKLNNPGIIKFCEECGEKIK
;
A
#
# COMPACT_ATOMS: atom_id res chain seq x y z
N MET A 1 24.37 30.35 19.94
CA MET A 1 25.21 29.46 19.12
C MET A 1 24.54 28.09 19.08
N SER A 2 23.61 27.87 18.15
CA SER A 2 22.91 26.58 18.04
C SER A 2 23.80 25.59 17.30
N GLN A 3 24.40 24.69 18.07
CA GLN A 3 25.19 23.56 17.58
C GLN A 3 24.25 22.52 16.96
N TYR A 4 23.81 22.74 15.72
CA TYR A 4 23.27 21.69 14.86
C TYR A 4 24.32 21.35 13.80
N PHE A 5 25.47 20.90 14.29
CA PHE A 5 26.55 20.40 13.46
C PHE A 5 26.17 18.94 13.10
N TRP A 6 25.95 18.68 11.81
CA TRP A 6 25.75 17.37 11.18
C TRP A 6 24.33 16.73 11.27
N LEU A 7 23.32 17.39 10.70
CA LEU A 7 22.23 16.61 10.08
C LEU A 7 22.78 16.13 8.73
N GLU A 8 23.18 14.86 8.63
CA GLU A 8 23.48 14.26 7.32
C GLU A 8 22.19 14.26 6.50
N GLU A 9 22.01 15.27 5.63
CA GLU A 9 20.87 15.34 4.72
C GLU A 9 21.11 14.38 3.55
N LYS A 10 20.32 13.31 3.50
CA LYS A 10 20.29 12.42 2.33
C LYS A 10 19.16 12.83 1.40
N MET A 11 19.29 12.49 0.12
CA MET A 11 18.26 12.75 -0.88
C MET A 11 17.40 11.50 -1.08
N CYS A 12 16.09 11.69 -1.23
CA CYS A 12 15.18 10.59 -1.56
C CYS A 12 15.48 10.08 -2.99
N PRO A 13 15.67 8.77 -3.20
CA PRO A 13 15.98 8.22 -4.53
C PRO A 13 14.82 8.37 -5.54
N ARG A 14 13.58 8.61 -5.07
CA ARG A 14 12.39 8.72 -5.91
C ARG A 14 12.04 10.16 -6.30
N CYS A 15 12.10 11.09 -5.35
CA CYS A 15 11.66 12.48 -5.56
C CYS A 15 12.74 13.53 -5.31
N ASN A 16 13.96 13.10 -4.98
CA ASN A 16 15.12 13.97 -4.72
C ASN A 16 14.91 15.03 -3.61
N ALA A 17 13.91 14.83 -2.75
CA ALA A 17 13.67 15.69 -1.61
C ALA A 17 14.64 15.38 -0.46
N PRO A 18 15.01 16.38 0.38
CA PRO A 18 15.82 16.16 1.56
C PRO A 18 15.07 15.27 2.56
N ILE A 19 15.74 14.20 3.01
CA ILE A 19 15.21 13.21 3.95
C ILE A 19 16.13 13.08 5.16
N SER A 20 15.52 12.85 6.33
CA SER A 20 16.25 12.50 7.55
C SER A 20 16.76 11.05 7.46
N ILE A 21 17.98 10.81 7.95
CA ILE A 21 18.56 9.46 8.05
C ILE A 21 17.76 8.50 8.95
N TYR A 22 16.96 9.04 9.88
CA TYR A 22 16.09 8.27 10.78
C TYR A 22 14.62 8.25 10.31
N GLY A 23 14.32 8.85 9.14
CA GLY A 23 12.96 8.88 8.62
C GLY A 23 12.54 7.52 8.08
N GLU A 24 11.44 6.96 8.60
CA GLU A 24 10.87 5.71 8.07
C GLU A 24 10.25 5.89 6.68
N PHE A 25 9.70 7.09 6.40
CA PHE A 25 9.07 7.43 5.13
C PHE A 25 9.51 8.80 4.65
N CYS A 26 9.57 8.98 3.33
CA CYS A 26 9.75 10.28 2.71
C CYS A 26 8.47 11.11 2.84
N ARG A 27 8.56 12.29 3.45
CA ARG A 27 7.41 13.20 3.64
C ARG A 27 6.85 13.79 2.34
N ASN A 28 7.63 13.76 1.25
CA ASN A 28 7.22 14.33 -0.03
C ASN A 28 6.56 13.29 -0.96
N CYS A 29 7.13 12.07 -1.07
CA CYS A 29 6.64 11.06 -2.01
C CYS A 29 6.04 9.80 -1.36
N GLY A 30 6.09 9.68 -0.02
CA GLY A 30 5.60 8.51 0.71
C GLY A 30 6.45 7.25 0.57
N LEU A 31 7.63 7.31 -0.09
CA LEU A 31 8.53 6.17 -0.21
C LEU A 31 9.00 5.73 1.19
N LYS A 32 8.87 4.43 1.49
CA LYS A 32 9.43 3.85 2.71
C LYS A 32 10.95 3.76 2.58
N LEU A 33 11.67 4.36 3.52
CA LEU A 33 13.14 4.53 3.53
C LEU A 33 13.85 3.56 4.48
N LEU A 34 13.12 3.07 5.49
CA LEU A 34 13.61 2.09 6.45
C LEU A 34 12.65 0.90 6.52
N PHE A 35 13.20 -0.30 6.56
CA PHE A 35 12.47 -1.53 6.79
C PHE A 35 13.02 -2.23 8.03
N LYS A 36 12.23 -3.14 8.61
CA LYS A 36 12.67 -3.94 9.73
C LYS A 36 13.20 -5.26 9.19
N CYS A 37 14.42 -5.63 9.54
CA CYS A 37 14.97 -6.93 9.18
C CYS A 37 14.13 -8.05 9.81
N ILE A 38 13.77 -9.07 9.03
CA ILE A 38 12.90 -10.15 9.47
C ILE A 38 13.55 -11.06 10.53
N SER A 39 14.88 -11.17 10.52
CA SER A 39 15.61 -12.06 11.41
C SER A 39 16.10 -11.39 12.69
N CYS A 40 16.59 -10.15 12.61
CA CYS A 40 17.14 -9.45 13.79
C CYS A 40 16.25 -8.32 14.33
N GLY A 41 15.21 -7.92 13.59
CA GLY A 41 14.31 -6.85 14.00
C GLY A 41 14.91 -5.44 13.99
N LYS A 42 16.15 -5.25 13.53
CA LYS A 42 16.75 -3.92 13.40
C LYS A 42 16.27 -3.19 12.15
N TYR A 43 16.27 -1.86 12.22
CA TYR A 43 15.98 -1.02 11.06
C TYR A 43 17.16 -1.04 10.08
N ILE A 44 16.85 -1.36 8.84
CA ILE A 44 17.74 -1.44 7.69
C ILE A 44 17.27 -0.45 6.64
N ARG A 45 18.20 0.05 5.83
CA ARG A 45 17.88 1.00 4.77
C ARG A 45 17.49 0.25 3.49
N THR A 46 16.73 0.92 2.63
CA THR A 46 16.27 0.31 1.36
C THR A 46 17.36 0.10 0.33
N ASP A 47 18.51 0.75 0.51
CA ASP A 47 19.66 0.73 -0.40
C ASP A 47 20.63 -0.42 -0.08
N THR A 48 20.41 -1.18 1.00
CA THR A 48 21.30 -2.27 1.43
C THR A 48 20.77 -3.64 1.03
N GLN A 49 21.58 -4.42 0.31
CA GLN A 49 21.27 -5.82 -0.05
C GLN A 49 21.46 -6.79 1.12
N PHE A 50 22.21 -6.38 2.16
CA PHE A 50 22.54 -7.21 3.31
C PHE A 50 22.24 -6.48 4.62
N CYS A 51 21.84 -7.25 5.63
CA CYS A 51 21.69 -6.77 7.00
C CYS A 51 23.05 -6.68 7.69
N ASP A 52 23.52 -5.48 8.04
CA ASP A 52 24.82 -5.26 8.71
C ASP A 52 24.96 -5.97 10.06
N ASN A 53 23.84 -6.31 10.71
CA ASN A 53 23.83 -6.94 12.03
C ASN A 53 23.73 -8.47 12.00
N CYS A 54 23.16 -9.02 10.92
CA CYS A 54 22.79 -10.42 10.85
C CYS A 54 23.34 -11.13 9.61
N ASN A 55 23.99 -10.40 8.71
CA ASN A 55 24.59 -10.85 7.46
C ASN A 55 23.64 -11.64 6.54
N ILE A 56 22.33 -11.46 6.74
CA ILE A 56 21.30 -12.09 5.91
C ILE A 56 21.07 -11.23 4.68
N GLU A 57 21.02 -11.89 3.53
CA GLU A 57 20.65 -11.30 2.25
C GLU A 57 19.17 -10.93 2.25
N LEU A 58 18.88 -9.65 2.05
CA LEU A 58 17.54 -9.10 2.01
C LEU A 58 17.04 -9.24 0.58
N LYS A 59 16.58 -10.45 0.22
CA LYS A 59 15.85 -10.64 -1.03
C LYS A 59 14.55 -9.86 -0.91
N HIS A 60 14.50 -8.71 -1.57
CA HIS A 60 13.25 -8.03 -1.84
C HIS A 60 12.41 -8.99 -2.69
N VAL A 61 11.54 -9.75 -2.03
CA VAL A 61 10.50 -10.49 -2.74
C VAL A 61 9.55 -9.41 -3.22
N GLU A 62 9.74 -8.98 -4.47
CA GLU A 62 8.67 -8.35 -5.22
C GLU A 62 7.59 -9.43 -5.32
N GLU A 63 6.71 -9.49 -4.32
CA GLU A 63 5.50 -10.28 -4.42
C GLU A 63 4.78 -9.77 -5.66
N GLU A 64 4.78 -10.58 -6.71
CA GLU A 64 3.98 -10.37 -7.91
C GLU A 64 2.54 -10.25 -7.43
N ARG A 65 2.08 -9.00 -7.26
CA ARG A 65 0.70 -8.74 -6.85
C ARG A 65 -0.16 -9.27 -7.97
N GLU A 66 -0.99 -10.27 -7.68
CA GLU A 66 -1.94 -10.79 -8.65
C GLU A 66 -2.78 -9.62 -9.19
N VAL A 67 -2.64 -9.35 -10.48
CA VAL A 67 -3.43 -8.34 -11.16
C VAL A 67 -4.79 -8.97 -11.41
N PHE A 68 -5.78 -8.65 -10.57
CA PHE A 68 -7.14 -9.09 -10.81
C PHE A 68 -7.66 -8.42 -12.09
N PRO A 69 -8.11 -9.19 -13.09
CA PRO A 69 -8.74 -8.61 -14.28
C PRO A 69 -10.02 -7.90 -13.84
N TYR A 70 -10.10 -6.59 -14.13
CA TYR A 70 -11.30 -5.78 -13.92
C TYR A 70 -11.82 -5.34 -15.28
N ASN A 71 -13.15 -5.31 -15.43
CA ASN A 71 -13.79 -4.77 -16.61
C ASN A 71 -14.32 -3.38 -16.28
N ILE A 72 -13.92 -2.38 -17.07
CA ILE A 72 -14.44 -1.02 -16.95
C ILE A 72 -15.75 -0.98 -17.74
N LEU A 73 -16.85 -0.74 -17.04
CA LEU A 73 -18.16 -0.55 -17.67
C LEU A 73 -18.27 0.86 -18.24
N GLU A 74 -18.69 0.99 -19.50
CA GLU A 74 -18.90 2.29 -20.13
C GLU A 74 -20.08 3.04 -19.48
N LYS A 75 -20.00 4.38 -19.45
CA LYS A 75 -21.06 5.21 -18.89
C LYS A 75 -22.36 5.03 -19.69
N GLY A 76 -23.37 4.42 -19.06
CA GLY A 76 -24.66 4.12 -19.69
C GLY A 76 -24.86 2.65 -20.06
N SER A 77 -23.87 1.78 -19.84
CA SER A 77 -24.07 0.34 -19.97
C SER A 77 -25.02 -0.17 -18.87
N PRO A 78 -25.90 -1.14 -19.17
CA PRO A 78 -26.72 -1.78 -18.15
C PRO A 78 -25.81 -2.49 -17.14
N LEU A 79 -26.15 -2.34 -15.86
CA LEU A 79 -25.48 -3.10 -14.80
C LEU A 79 -25.75 -4.59 -14.98
N PRO A 80 -24.80 -5.47 -14.60
CA PRO A 80 -25.03 -6.91 -14.63
C PRO A 80 -26.29 -7.26 -13.84
N GLU A 81 -27.06 -8.24 -14.34
CA GLU A 81 -28.34 -8.67 -13.74
C GLU A 81 -28.22 -9.05 -12.27
N ILE A 82 -27.01 -9.44 -11.86
CA ILE A 82 -26.67 -9.79 -10.49
C ILE A 82 -25.48 -8.91 -10.07
N PRO A 83 -25.70 -7.81 -9.32
CA PRO A 83 -24.62 -6.95 -8.89
C PRO A 83 -23.78 -7.63 -7.80
N GLU A 84 -22.46 -7.68 -7.99
CA GLU A 84 -21.53 -8.19 -6.95
C GLU A 84 -21.30 -7.18 -5.82
N PHE A 85 -21.64 -5.91 -6.06
CA PHE A 85 -21.47 -4.80 -5.14
C PHE A 85 -22.76 -4.00 -5.01
N CYS A 86 -23.02 -3.47 -3.81
CA CYS A 86 -24.15 -2.58 -3.58
C CYS A 86 -23.97 -1.29 -4.40
N SER A 87 -25.00 -0.93 -5.18
CA SER A 87 -25.02 0.30 -5.97
C SER A 87 -25.04 1.59 -5.14
N ASN A 88 -25.47 1.51 -3.87
CA ASN A 88 -25.53 2.66 -2.97
C ASN A 88 -24.24 2.81 -2.14
N CYS A 89 -23.78 1.76 -1.46
CA CYS A 89 -22.65 1.86 -0.53
C CYS A 89 -21.33 1.23 -1.03
N GLY A 90 -21.34 0.49 -2.14
CA GLY A 90 -20.14 -0.19 -2.67
C GLY A 90 -19.71 -1.44 -1.90
N THR A 91 -20.47 -1.87 -0.88
CA THR A 91 -20.21 -3.12 -0.15
C THR A 91 -20.31 -4.33 -1.06
N LYS A 92 -19.39 -5.29 -0.91
CA LYS A 92 -19.45 -6.58 -1.58
C LYS A 92 -20.64 -7.40 -1.07
N LEU A 93 -21.47 -7.86 -2.00
CA LEU A 93 -22.67 -8.63 -1.71
C LEU A 93 -22.34 -10.11 -1.59
N ASN A 94 -22.64 -10.71 -0.44
CA ASN A 94 -22.56 -12.15 -0.25
C ASN A 94 -23.84 -12.79 -0.81
N ASN A 95 -23.73 -13.58 -1.88
CA ASN A 95 -24.85 -14.24 -2.56
C ASN A 95 -25.93 -13.26 -3.10
N PRO A 96 -25.58 -12.39 -4.06
CA PRO A 96 -26.47 -11.34 -4.59
C PRO A 96 -27.78 -11.87 -5.22
N GLY A 97 -27.88 -13.15 -5.57
CA GLY A 97 -29.13 -13.75 -6.06
C GLY A 97 -30.19 -14.04 -4.99
N ILE A 98 -29.81 -14.07 -3.71
CA ILE A 98 -30.67 -14.49 -2.57
C ILE A 98 -31.04 -13.29 -1.69
N ILE A 99 -30.08 -12.39 -1.45
CA ILE A 99 -30.27 -11.25 -0.55
C ILE A 99 -31.18 -10.19 -1.17
N LYS A 100 -32.15 -9.71 -0.40
CA LYS A 100 -33.11 -8.69 -0.82
C LYS A 100 -32.63 -7.27 -0.50
N PHE A 101 -31.85 -7.14 0.58
CA PHE A 101 -31.34 -5.88 1.10
C PHE A 101 -29.84 -6.02 1.38
N CYS A 102 -29.11 -4.91 1.24
CA CYS A 102 -27.71 -4.83 1.64
C CYS A 102 -27.61 -4.88 3.17
N GLU A 103 -26.75 -5.75 3.69
CA GLU A 103 -26.54 -5.92 5.14
C GLU A 103 -25.87 -4.71 5.79
N GLU A 104 -25.13 -3.92 5.02
CA GLU A 104 -24.39 -2.75 5.53
C GLU A 104 -25.19 -1.45 5.45
N CYS A 105 -25.91 -1.20 4.36
CA CYS A 105 -26.62 0.07 4.13
C CYS A 105 -28.15 -0.03 4.08
N GLY A 106 -28.70 -1.25 4.06
CA GLY A 106 -30.15 -1.48 3.99
C GLY A 106 -30.77 -1.22 2.60
N GLU A 107 -29.98 -0.86 1.59
CA GLU A 107 -30.48 -0.62 0.23
C GLU A 107 -31.10 -1.88 -0.37
N LYS A 108 -32.18 -1.73 -1.13
CA LYS A 108 -32.86 -2.83 -1.80
C LYS A 108 -32.09 -3.25 -3.06
N ILE A 109 -31.69 -4.53 -3.14
CA ILE A 109 -30.88 -5.08 -4.25
C ILE A 109 -31.77 -5.65 -5.36
N LYS A 110 -32.96 -6.16 -4.99
CA LYS A 110 -33.93 -6.82 -5.88
C LYS A 110 -35.34 -6.29 -5.65
#